data_AF-A0A1L6TGD4-F1
#
_entry.id   AF-A0A1L6TGD4-F1
#
_cell.length_a   1.000
_cell.length_b   1.000
_cell.length_c   1.000
_cell.angle_alpha   90.00
_cell.angle_beta   90.00
_cell.angle_gamma   90.00
#
_symmetry.space_group_name_H-M   'P 1'
#
loop_
_entity.id
_entity.type
_entity.pdbx_description
1 polymer ?
#
loop_
_entity_poly.entity_id
_entity_poly.type
_entity_poly.pdbx_seq_one_letter_code
_entity_poly.pdbx_strand_id
1 'polypeptide(L)'
;MQEDNEFDYKSKSQVKRELLEITVIAEQLILLTEIQIKKIPLADHILAQVAKGRKLSKIARKRHIQYVSKLLRNEDNLSEIIGAFEKIRK
;
A
#
# COMPACT_ATOMS: atom_id res chain seq x y z
N MET A 1 -26.12 34.39 9.78
CA MET A 1 -24.80 33.82 10.15
C MET A 1 -25.07 32.64 11.07
N GLN A 2 -24.94 31.43 10.55
CA GLN A 2 -24.73 30.22 11.33
C GLN A 2 -23.61 29.48 10.62
N GLU A 3 -22.40 29.76 11.10
CA GLU A 3 -21.17 29.02 10.84
C GLU A 3 -21.23 27.68 11.62
N ASP A 4 -20.34 26.76 11.24
CA ASP A 4 -19.99 25.51 11.95
C ASP A 4 -20.78 24.23 11.59
N ASN A 5 -20.49 23.66 10.41
CA ASN A 5 -20.37 22.20 10.27
C ASN A 5 -19.52 21.79 9.05
N GLU A 6 -18.26 22.22 9.04
CA GLU A 6 -17.24 21.72 8.12
C GLU A 6 -16.74 20.35 8.60
N PHE A 7 -17.62 19.36 8.61
CA PHE A 7 -17.24 17.96 8.85
C PHE A 7 -16.68 17.38 7.55
N ASP A 8 -15.41 17.01 7.60
CA ASP A 8 -14.63 16.24 6.62
C ASP A 8 -15.33 14.90 6.25
N TYR A 9 -16.44 14.97 5.52
CA TYR A 9 -17.10 13.80 4.98
C TYR A 9 -16.40 13.42 3.69
N LYS A 10 -15.28 12.69 3.81
CA LYS A 10 -14.61 12.08 2.66
C LYS A 10 -15.66 11.42 1.76
N SER A 11 -15.75 11.90 0.52
CA SER A 11 -16.71 11.36 -0.44
C SER A 11 -16.42 9.87 -0.65
N LYS A 12 -17.46 9.05 -0.81
CA LYS A 12 -17.34 7.62 -1.16
C LYS A 12 -16.42 7.40 -2.37
N SER A 13 -16.28 8.40 -3.24
CA SER A 13 -15.35 8.39 -4.38
C SER A 13 -13.89 8.54 -3.97
N GLN A 14 -13.56 9.40 -3.00
CA GLN A 14 -12.20 9.63 -2.52
C GLN A 14 -11.64 8.40 -1.81
N VAL A 15 -12.42 7.80 -0.91
CA VAL A 15 -12.02 6.56 -0.20
C VAL A 15 -11.73 5.43 -1.20
N LYS A 16 -12.54 5.31 -2.25
CA LYS A 16 -12.29 4.31 -3.30
C LYS A 16 -10.98 4.54 -4.05
N ARG A 17 -10.62 5.80 -4.32
CA ARG A 17 -9.35 6.15 -4.98
C ARG A 17 -8.16 5.83 -4.09
N GLU A 18 -8.19 6.22 -2.82
CA GLU A 18 -7.15 5.91 -1.84
C GLU A 18 -6.91 4.39 -1.73
N LEU A 19 -7.99 3.60 -1.64
CA LEU A 19 -7.90 2.14 -1.59
C LEU A 19 -7.28 1.53 -2.86
N LEU A 20 -7.61 2.10 -4.03
CA LEU A 20 -7.04 1.70 -5.31
C LEU A 20 -5.54 2.01 -5.38
N GLU A 21 -5.14 3.21 -4.96
CA GLU A 21 -3.74 3.62 -4.92
C GLU A 21 -2.91 2.70 -4.04
N ILE A 22 -3.37 2.39 -2.83
CA ILE A 22 -2.67 1.48 -1.92
C ILE A 22 -2.58 0.07 -2.52
N THR A 23 -3.62 -0.38 -3.23
CA THR A 23 -3.61 -1.69 -3.90
C THR A 23 -2.59 -1.72 -5.05
N VAL A 24 -2.50 -0.65 -5.84
CA VAL A 24 -1.50 -0.51 -6.90
C VAL A 24 -0.08 -0.48 -6.32
N ILE A 25 0.13 0.26 -5.23
CA ILE A 25 1.42 0.29 -4.52
C ILE A 25 1.78 -1.12 -4.04
N ALA A 26 0.85 -1.85 -3.40
CA ALA A 26 1.09 -3.22 -2.97
C ALA A 26 1.47 -4.17 -4.12
N GLU A 27 0.84 -4.01 -5.28
CA GLU A 27 1.18 -4.76 -6.49
C GLU A 27 2.59 -4.43 -6.97
N GLN A 28 2.95 -3.14 -7.01
CA GLN A 28 4.27 -2.69 -7.42
C GLN A 28 5.34 -3.13 -6.42
N LEU A 29 5.08 -3.11 -5.12
CA LEU A 29 5.99 -3.63 -4.08
C LEU A 29 6.35 -5.11 -4.32
N ILE A 30 5.39 -5.94 -4.72
CA ILE A 30 5.65 -7.35 -5.09
C ILE A 30 6.52 -7.45 -6.35
N LEU A 31 6.38 -6.52 -7.30
CA LEU A 31 7.18 -6.46 -8.52
C LEU A 31 8.59 -5.89 -8.33
N LEU A 32 8.82 -5.06 -7.32
CA LEU A 32 10.13 -4.46 -7.05
C LEU A 32 11.20 -5.53 -6.82
N THR A 33 12.46 -5.18 -7.00
CA THR A 33 13.60 -6.05 -6.65
C THR A 33 13.89 -6.02 -5.15
N GLU A 34 14.58 -7.03 -4.62
CA GLU A 34 14.94 -7.08 -3.19
C GLU A 34 15.80 -5.89 -2.75
N ILE A 35 16.66 -5.39 -3.64
CA ILE A 35 17.51 -4.22 -3.40
C ILE A 35 16.67 -2.96 -3.18
N GLN A 36 15.62 -2.78 -3.99
CA GLN A 36 14.71 -1.64 -3.86
C GLN A 36 13.85 -1.76 -2.61
N ILE A 37 13.29 -2.95 -2.35
CA ILE A 37 12.45 -3.20 -1.19
C ILE A 37 13.21 -2.94 0.12
N LYS A 38 14.50 -3.30 0.22
CA LYS A 38 15.34 -3.03 1.39
C LYS A 38 15.53 -1.54 1.69
N LYS A 39 15.27 -0.65 0.73
CA LYS A 39 15.31 0.81 0.93
C LYS A 39 14.01 1.38 1.48
N ILE A 40 12.94 0.59 1.50
CA ILE A 40 11.63 1.00 2.03
C ILE A 40 11.58 0.58 3.50
N PRO A 41 11.15 1.45 4.43
CA PRO A 41 10.99 1.11 5.84
C PRO A 41 9.76 0.20 6.03
N LEU A 42 9.87 -1.05 5.58
CA LEU A 42 8.85 -2.09 5.75
C LEU A 42 9.21 -2.97 6.93
N ALA A 43 8.20 -3.36 7.71
CA ALA A 43 8.38 -4.37 8.73
C ALA A 43 8.75 -5.73 8.11
N ASP A 44 9.57 -6.52 8.82
CA ASP A 44 10.06 -7.83 8.36
C ASP A 44 8.93 -8.79 7.95
N HIS A 45 7.80 -8.69 8.65
CA HIS A 45 6.64 -9.51 8.32
C HIS A 45 6.07 -9.16 6.93
N ILE A 46 6.04 -7.88 6.54
CA ILE A 46 5.58 -7.44 5.22
C ILE A 46 6.58 -7.87 4.16
N LEU A 47 7.88 -7.71 4.42
CA LEU A 47 8.95 -8.16 3.52
C LEU A 47 8.79 -9.65 3.18
N ALA A 48 8.54 -10.48 4.19
CA ALA A 48 8.29 -11.91 4.00
C ALA A 48 7.04 -12.18 3.16
N GLN A 49 5.95 -11.42 3.35
CA GLN A 49 4.76 -11.55 2.52
C GLN A 49 5.02 -11.12 1.07
N VAL A 50 5.71 -10.00 0.86
CA VAL A 50 6.02 -9.49 -0.48
C VAL A 50 6.88 -10.50 -1.26
N ALA A 51 7.88 -11.09 -0.61
CA ALA A 51 8.70 -12.16 -1.18
C ALA A 51 7.89 -13.42 -1.54
N LYS A 52 6.96 -13.84 -0.67
CA LYS A 52 6.03 -14.96 -0.96
C LYS A 52 5.15 -14.64 -2.17
N GLY A 53 4.66 -13.40 -2.27
CA GLY A 53 3.77 -12.93 -3.33
C GLY A 53 4.32 -13.10 -4.74
N ARG A 54 5.64 -13.04 -4.92
CA ARG A 54 6.30 -13.21 -6.22
C ARG A 54 6.18 -14.61 -6.82
N LYS A 55 6.17 -15.64 -5.97
CA LYS A 55 6.14 -17.06 -6.38
C LYS A 55 4.72 -17.59 -6.57
N LEU A 56 3.71 -16.79 -6.24
CA LEU A 56 2.30 -17.21 -6.34
C LEU A 56 1.79 -17.17 -7.79
N SER A 57 0.84 -18.05 -8.08
CA SER A 57 0.08 -18.02 -9.35
C SER A 57 -0.71 -16.72 -9.48
N LYS A 58 -1.11 -16.34 -10.71
CA LYS A 58 -1.81 -15.08 -10.99
C LYS A 58 -3.01 -14.82 -10.06
N ILE A 59 -3.83 -15.84 -9.81
CA ILE A 59 -5.03 -15.72 -8.96
C ILE A 59 -4.64 -15.58 -7.48
N ALA A 60 -3.70 -16.41 -7.01
CA ALA A 60 -3.23 -16.37 -5.63
C ALA A 60 -2.51 -15.04 -5.34
N ARG A 61 -1.71 -14.55 -6.29
CA ARG A 61 -1.03 -13.25 -6.21
C ARG A 61 -2.01 -12.10 -6.13
N LYS A 62 -3.12 -12.10 -6.90
CA LYS A 62 -4.16 -11.07 -6.80
C LYS A 62 -4.79 -11.01 -5.41
N ARG A 63 -5.10 -12.17 -4.82
CA ARG A 63 -5.58 -12.26 -3.43
C ARG A 63 -4.52 -11.78 -2.44
N HIS A 64 -3.26 -12.15 -2.68
CA HIS A 64 -2.13 -11.75 -1.85
C HIS A 64 -1.87 -10.24 -1.88
N ILE A 65 -2.02 -9.59 -3.04
CA ILE A 65 -1.94 -8.13 -3.16
C ILE A 65 -3.01 -7.46 -2.30
N GLN A 66 -4.24 -7.98 -2.27
CA GLN A 66 -5.30 -7.45 -1.41
C GLN A 66 -5.00 -7.65 0.08
N TYR A 67 -4.36 -8.76 0.44
CA TYR A 67 -3.90 -9.01 1.80
C TYR A 67 -2.78 -8.05 2.21
N VAL A 68 -1.75 -7.90 1.37
CA VAL A 68 -0.65 -6.96 1.58
C VAL A 68 -1.15 -5.52 1.62
N SER A 69 -2.11 -5.13 0.77
CA SER A 69 -2.70 -3.78 0.82
C SER A 69 -3.49 -3.53 2.10
N LYS A 70 -4.09 -4.57 2.68
CA LYS A 70 -4.71 -4.49 4.02
C LYS A 70 -3.65 -4.39 5.12
N LEU A 71 -2.55 -5.14 5.02
CA LEU A 71 -1.44 -5.03 5.98
C LEU A 71 -0.84 -3.62 5.96
N LEU A 72 -0.53 -3.07 4.78
CA LEU A 72 0.01 -1.72 4.63
C LEU A 72 -0.90 -0.66 5.26
N ARG A 73 -2.24 -0.80 5.11
CA ARG A 73 -3.19 0.13 5.76
C ARG A 73 -3.22 0.05 7.28
N ASN A 74 -2.82 -1.08 7.84
CA ASN A 74 -2.77 -1.29 9.28
C ASN A 74 -1.41 -0.87 9.86
N GLU A 75 -0.41 -0.56 9.04
CA GLU A 75 0.87 -0.06 9.51
C GLU A 75 0.78 1.43 9.86
N ASP A 76 1.32 1.80 11.02
CA ASP A 76 1.40 3.20 11.46
C ASP A 76 2.29 4.03 10.51
N ASN A 77 3.24 3.39 9.83
CA ASN A 77 4.22 4.02 8.95
C ASN A 77 3.77 4.07 7.48
N LEU A 78 2.47 3.92 7.19
CA LEU A 78 1.96 3.92 5.81
C LEU A 78 2.43 5.14 5.00
N SER A 79 2.41 6.33 5.60
CA SER A 79 2.84 7.56 4.94
C SER A 79 4.32 7.51 4.52
N GLU A 80 5.19 6.97 5.39
CA GLU A 80 6.62 6.81 5.10
C GLU A 80 6.85 5.77 4.01
N ILE A 81 6.10 4.66 4.04
CA ILE A 81 6.19 3.60 3.03
C ILE A 81 5.83 4.15 1.65
N ILE A 82 4.73 4.90 1.55
CA ILE A 82 4.31 5.52 0.27
C ILE A 82 5.37 6.51 -0.20
N GLY A 83 5.85 7.39 0.68
CA GLY A 83 6.89 8.37 0.32
C GLY A 83 8.22 7.71 -0.10
N ALA A 84 8.64 6.65 0.58
CA ALA A 84 9.83 5.88 0.21
C ALA A 84 9.64 5.14 -1.13
N PHE A 85 8.44 4.60 -1.36
CA PHE A 85 8.10 3.95 -2.62
C PHE A 85 8.14 4.94 -3.79
N GLU A 86 7.57 6.14 -3.65
CA GLU A 86 7.63 7.18 -4.67
C GLU A 86 9.06 7.62 -5.00
N LYS A 87 9.92 7.72 -3.98
CA LYS A 87 11.36 8.03 -4.17
C LYS A 87 12.12 6.98 -4.96
N ILE A 88 11.69 5.72 -4.93
CA ILE A 88 12.32 4.63 -5.70
C ILE A 88 11.84 4.63 -7.16
N ARG A 89 10.62 5.11 -7.40
CA ARG A 89 10.02 5.17 -8.74
C ARG A 89 10.50 6.39 -9.54
N LYS A 90 10.92 7.47 -8.86
CA LYS A 90 11.49 8.69 -9.45
C LYS A 90 12.97 8.51 -9.76
#